data_AF-A0A7S3S2K3-F1
#
_entry.id   AF-A0A7S3S2K3-F1
#
_cell.length_a   1.000
_cell.length_b   1.000
_cell.length_c   1.000
_cell.angle_alpha   90.00
_cell.angle_beta   90.00
_cell.angle_gamma   90.00
#
_symmetry.space_group_name_H-M   'P 1'
#
loop_
_entity.id
_entity.type
_entity.pdbx_description
1 polymer ?
#
loop_
_entity_poly.entity_id
_entity_poly.type
_entity_poly.pdbx_seq_one_letter_code
_entity_poly.pdbx_strand_id
1 'polypeptide(L)'
;MRPQSNLPALATGGSTHNELWEAPGQLGHTLAHGGARHEHAESCTTHNMVRLVGMLLRASGGALAYADFIERALLNGILGTQRGSEPGAMLYFMPLGTGVSKRKPQSWRHSGWSTPFGDFWCCQGTGIEAFARLAEHIFVEGRGAAPPELFVLQLIAARLRWRRAGLVLVLEADPPGALHPAATPGLKLRVERAAAEGVHAAIAFRVPSWATSPSATLRQAAAEPPNFGGAGGGGGGGGGGGG
;
A
#
# COMPACT_ATOMS: atom_id res chain seq x y z
N MET A 1 -9.76 13.41 -18.56
CA MET A 1 -8.30 13.61 -18.43
C MET A 1 -7.89 13.23 -17.03
N ARG A 2 -7.08 12.17 -16.84
CA ARG A 2 -6.45 11.93 -15.52
C ARG A 2 -5.37 13.01 -15.34
N PRO A 3 -5.26 13.70 -14.20
CA PRO A 3 -4.13 14.56 -13.94
C PRO A 3 -2.90 13.66 -13.96
N GLN A 4 -2.07 13.77 -15.00
CA GLN A 4 -0.73 13.22 -14.97
C GLN A 4 -0.02 13.98 -13.85
N SER A 5 0.13 13.34 -12.70
CA SER A 5 0.89 13.90 -11.60
C SER A 5 2.33 14.04 -12.10
N ASN A 6 2.77 15.27 -12.38
CA ASN A 6 4.15 15.68 -12.63
C ASN A 6 5.01 15.51 -11.36
N LEU A 7 4.87 14.41 -10.64
CA LEU A 7 5.69 14.10 -9.48
C LEU A 7 6.87 13.24 -9.96
N PRO A 8 8.11 13.55 -9.52
CA PRO A 8 9.30 12.75 -9.85
C PRO A 8 9.31 11.44 -9.05
N ALA A 9 8.29 10.60 -9.25
CA ALA A 9 8.15 9.30 -8.60
C ALA A 9 8.15 8.16 -9.62
N LEU A 10 8.86 7.09 -9.28
CA LEU A 10 8.94 5.84 -10.03
C LEU A 10 7.68 5.00 -9.79
N ALA A 11 7.45 4.00 -10.64
CA ALA A 11 6.29 3.11 -10.52
C ALA A 11 6.21 2.36 -9.18
N THR A 12 7.34 2.20 -8.49
CA THR A 12 7.41 1.59 -7.14
C THR A 12 6.96 2.53 -6.02
N GLY A 13 6.66 3.80 -6.33
CA GLY A 13 6.36 4.84 -5.34
C GLY A 13 7.58 5.53 -4.74
N GLY A 14 8.80 5.02 -5.00
CA GLY A 14 10.04 5.69 -4.66
C GLY A 14 10.35 6.87 -5.59
N SER A 15 11.29 7.71 -5.20
CA SER A 15 11.76 8.86 -5.98
C SER A 15 13.27 8.94 -5.95
N THR A 16 13.84 9.92 -6.63
CA THR A 16 15.29 10.19 -6.72
C THR A 16 16.07 9.20 -7.57
N HIS A 17 17.17 9.73 -8.10
CA HIS A 17 18.23 9.02 -8.76
C HIS A 17 19.56 9.58 -8.23
N ASN A 18 20.43 8.71 -7.72
CA ASN A 18 21.65 9.11 -7.00
C ASN A 18 21.35 10.16 -5.91
N GLU A 19 20.29 9.94 -5.13
CA GLU A 19 19.81 10.79 -4.02
C GLU A 19 19.33 12.19 -4.42
N LEU A 20 19.28 12.48 -5.71
CA LEU A 20 18.85 13.77 -6.24
C LEU A 20 17.49 13.63 -6.93
N TRP A 21 16.67 14.66 -6.82
CA TRP A 21 15.43 14.74 -7.59
C TRP A 21 15.75 15.19 -9.01
N GLU A 22 15.38 14.33 -9.97
CA GLU A 22 15.36 14.68 -11.38
C GLU A 22 14.19 15.63 -11.71
N ALA A 23 14.26 16.24 -12.88
CA ALA A 23 13.15 17.06 -13.38
C ALA A 23 11.84 16.23 -13.47
N PRO A 24 10.69 16.80 -13.07
CA PRO A 24 9.39 16.16 -13.19
C PRO A 24 9.14 15.54 -14.57
N GLY A 25 8.67 14.29 -14.60
CA GLY A 25 8.38 13.56 -15.84
C GLY A 25 9.61 13.10 -16.63
N GLN A 26 10.83 13.38 -16.16
CA GLN A 26 12.08 13.06 -16.87
C GLN A 26 12.87 11.93 -16.20
N LEU A 27 12.22 10.86 -15.73
CA LEU A 27 12.91 9.72 -15.10
C LEU A 27 13.32 8.62 -16.10
N GLY A 28 12.81 8.64 -17.34
CA GLY A 28 13.06 7.56 -18.31
C GLY A 28 14.54 7.41 -18.68
N HIS A 29 15.28 8.52 -18.74
CA HIS A 29 16.69 8.52 -19.11
C HIS A 29 17.58 7.86 -18.06
N THR A 30 17.20 7.87 -16.78
CA THR A 30 17.97 7.22 -15.70
C THR A 30 17.85 5.70 -15.75
N LEU A 31 16.79 5.18 -16.38
CA LEU A 31 16.50 3.75 -16.51
C LEU A 31 17.17 3.09 -17.74
N ALA A 32 17.60 3.90 -18.73
CA ALA A 32 18.14 3.41 -19.99
C ALA A 32 19.58 2.86 -19.85
N HIS A 33 19.91 1.84 -20.66
CA HIS A 33 21.26 1.28 -20.74
C HIS A 33 22.28 2.35 -21.17
N GLY A 34 23.41 2.44 -20.45
CA GLY A 34 24.55 3.30 -20.82
C GLY A 34 24.81 4.48 -19.88
N GLY A 35 23.85 4.85 -19.03
CA GLY A 35 24.09 5.76 -17.90
C GLY A 35 24.57 4.96 -16.69
N ALA A 36 25.80 5.20 -16.23
CA ALA A 36 26.49 4.35 -15.26
C ALA A 36 25.94 4.36 -13.80
N ARG A 37 24.64 4.57 -13.56
CA ARG A 37 24.08 4.68 -12.19
C ARG A 37 22.71 4.02 -12.11
N HIS A 38 22.66 2.86 -11.47
CA HIS A 38 21.41 2.15 -11.19
C HIS A 38 20.84 2.49 -9.80
N GLU A 39 21.21 3.65 -9.27
CA GLU A 39 20.93 4.16 -7.93
C GLU A 39 19.55 4.84 -7.91
N HIS A 40 18.47 4.07 -8.01
CA HIS A 40 17.10 4.59 -8.06
C HIS A 40 16.40 4.38 -6.73
N ALA A 41 15.40 5.22 -6.42
CA ALA A 41 14.49 4.99 -5.31
C ALA A 41 15.22 4.64 -4.01
N GLU A 42 16.00 5.60 -3.49
CA GLU A 42 16.61 5.46 -2.17
C GLU A 42 15.53 5.09 -1.13
N SER A 43 15.83 4.07 -0.33
CA SER A 43 14.90 3.54 0.66
C SER A 43 14.54 4.57 1.73
N CYS A 44 15.49 5.42 2.16
CA CYS A 44 15.23 6.52 3.09
C CYS A 44 14.14 7.47 2.58
N THR A 45 14.30 7.92 1.34
CA THR A 45 13.37 8.86 0.72
C THR A 45 11.98 8.24 0.61
N THR A 46 11.88 6.98 0.18
CA THR A 46 10.60 6.27 0.10
C THR A 46 9.91 6.15 1.46
N HIS A 47 10.65 5.75 2.50
CA HIS A 47 10.11 5.63 3.87
C HIS A 47 9.63 6.97 4.44
N ASN A 48 10.43 8.03 4.28
CA ASN A 48 10.05 9.35 4.75
C ASN A 48 8.81 9.89 4.02
N MET A 49 8.67 9.59 2.73
CA MET A 49 7.45 9.91 1.99
C MET A 49 6.23 9.14 2.50
N VAL A 50 6.36 7.86 2.85
CA VAL A 50 5.27 7.10 3.49
C VAL A 50 4.86 7.74 4.81
N ARG A 51 5.83 8.15 5.65
CA ARG A 51 5.55 8.84 6.92
C ARG A 51 4.82 10.15 6.72
N LEU A 52 5.31 10.99 5.81
CA LEU A 52 4.69 12.28 5.47
C LEU A 52 3.25 12.07 4.96
N VAL A 53 3.07 11.16 4.00
CA VAL A 53 1.75 10.89 3.42
C VAL A 53 0.81 10.25 4.45
N GLY A 54 1.31 9.45 5.39
CA GLY A 54 0.54 8.95 6.53
C GLY A 54 0.03 10.06 7.45
N MET A 55 0.82 11.12 7.67
CA MET A 55 0.35 12.31 8.38
C MET A 55 -0.75 13.03 7.59
N LEU A 56 -0.58 13.20 6.28
CA LEU A 56 -1.58 13.85 5.41
C LEU A 56 -2.89 13.03 5.31
N LEU A 57 -2.79 11.70 5.25
CA LEU A 57 -3.93 10.78 5.29
C LEU A 57 -4.77 10.99 6.55
N ARG A 58 -4.13 11.09 7.73
CA ARG A 58 -4.82 11.38 8.99
C ARG A 58 -5.34 12.81 9.06
N ALA A 59 -4.60 13.77 8.52
CA ALA A 59 -4.99 15.18 8.49
C ALA A 59 -6.25 15.41 7.64
N SER A 60 -6.30 14.78 6.46
CA SER A 60 -7.41 14.85 5.50
C SER A 60 -8.65 14.05 5.90
N GLY A 61 -8.57 13.22 6.96
CA GLY A 61 -9.68 12.34 7.34
C GLY A 61 -9.83 11.12 6.44
N GLY A 62 -8.75 10.65 5.80
CA GLY A 62 -8.76 9.40 5.03
C GLY A 62 -8.82 9.57 3.51
N ALA A 63 -8.26 10.65 2.94
CA ALA A 63 -8.28 10.83 1.49
C ALA A 63 -7.60 9.65 0.75
N LEU A 64 -8.35 9.01 -0.16
CA LEU A 64 -7.99 7.73 -0.76
C LEU A 64 -6.70 7.77 -1.60
N ALA A 65 -6.40 8.91 -2.24
CA ALA A 65 -5.18 9.07 -3.02
C ALA A 65 -3.90 8.88 -2.18
N TYR A 66 -3.94 9.25 -0.90
CA TYR A 66 -2.82 9.01 0.03
C TYR A 66 -2.71 7.53 0.39
N ALA A 67 -3.84 6.85 0.58
CA ALA A 67 -3.87 5.41 0.84
C ALA A 67 -3.35 4.60 -0.36
N ASP A 68 -3.69 5.00 -1.59
CA ASP A 68 -3.16 4.41 -2.84
C ASP A 68 -1.64 4.61 -2.96
N PHE A 69 -1.13 5.80 -2.64
CA PHE A 69 0.31 6.05 -2.61
C PHE A 69 1.02 5.16 -1.59
N ILE A 70 0.49 5.10 -0.36
CA ILE A 70 1.06 4.29 0.73
C ILE A 70 1.09 2.81 0.33
N GLU A 71 -0.01 2.28 -0.23
CA GLU A 71 -0.05 0.88 -0.70
C GLU A 71 1.07 0.62 -1.71
N ARG A 72 1.16 1.46 -2.74
CA ARG A 72 2.17 1.33 -3.80
C ARG A 72 3.58 1.38 -3.27
N ALA A 73 3.88 2.36 -2.42
CA ALA A 73 5.20 2.56 -1.83
C ALA A 73 5.56 1.45 -0.83
N LEU A 74 4.62 0.96 -0.04
CA LEU A 74 4.86 -0.16 0.88
C LEU A 74 5.15 -1.45 0.12
N LEU A 75 4.27 -1.85 -0.80
CA LEU A 75 4.37 -3.14 -1.48
C LEU A 75 5.55 -3.20 -2.46
N ASN A 76 5.77 -2.14 -3.23
CA ASN A 76 6.78 -2.14 -4.30
C ASN A 76 8.09 -1.44 -3.90
N GLY A 77 8.01 -0.46 -2.99
CA GLY A 77 9.15 0.36 -2.58
C GLY A 77 9.81 -0.14 -1.31
N ILE A 78 9.06 -0.47 -0.25
CA ILE A 78 9.60 -0.83 1.08
C ILE A 78 9.79 -2.34 1.24
N LEU A 79 8.80 -3.17 0.96
CA LEU A 79 8.93 -4.62 1.19
C LEU A 79 10.09 -5.24 0.38
N GLY A 80 10.35 -4.69 -0.80
CA GLY A 80 11.42 -5.14 -1.67
C GLY A 80 12.84 -4.74 -1.22
N THR A 81 12.99 -3.95 -0.14
CA THR A 81 14.30 -3.48 0.34
C THR A 81 14.94 -4.41 1.35
N GLN A 82 14.21 -5.37 1.93
CA GLN A 82 14.80 -6.42 2.74
C GLN A 82 14.95 -7.71 1.93
N ARG A 83 16.07 -8.39 2.10
CA ARG A 83 16.30 -9.69 1.46
C ARG A 83 15.51 -10.77 2.19
N GLY A 84 14.52 -11.36 1.51
CA GLY A 84 13.68 -12.39 2.11
C GLY A 84 14.43 -13.64 2.58
N SER A 85 15.53 -14.02 1.90
CA SER A 85 16.36 -15.16 2.28
C SER A 85 17.32 -14.86 3.44
N GLU A 86 17.59 -13.58 3.72
CA GLU A 86 18.56 -13.11 4.70
C GLU A 86 17.96 -11.88 5.42
N PRO A 87 17.04 -12.10 6.39
CA PRO A 87 16.41 -11.02 7.12
C PRO A 87 17.45 -10.06 7.75
N GLY A 88 17.20 -8.76 7.68
CA GLY A 88 18.14 -7.74 8.13
C GLY A 88 19.14 -7.26 7.07
N ALA A 89 19.34 -7.99 5.97
CA ALA A 89 20.08 -7.47 4.82
C ALA A 89 19.16 -6.53 4.01
N MET A 90 19.55 -5.25 3.92
CA MET A 90 18.75 -4.16 3.38
C MET A 90 19.35 -3.61 2.08
N LEU A 91 18.53 -2.99 1.24
CA LEU A 91 18.97 -2.20 0.09
C LEU A 91 19.10 -0.72 0.46
N TYR A 92 20.13 -0.08 -0.08
CA TYR A 92 20.17 1.38 -0.16
C TYR A 92 19.27 1.88 -1.29
N PHE A 93 19.62 1.52 -2.52
CA PHE A 93 18.88 1.84 -3.73
C PHE A 93 18.11 0.62 -4.25
N MET A 94 16.93 0.85 -4.82
CA MET A 94 16.17 -0.13 -5.56
C MET A 94 16.53 -0.04 -7.05
N PRO A 95 17.37 -0.94 -7.60
CA PRO A 95 17.80 -0.81 -8.99
C PRO A 95 16.65 -1.15 -9.95
N LEU A 96 16.25 -0.19 -10.80
CA LEU A 96 15.13 -0.31 -11.74
C LEU A 96 15.55 -0.28 -13.23
N GLY A 97 16.84 -0.16 -13.51
CA GLY A 97 17.35 -0.19 -14.89
C GLY A 97 17.19 -1.55 -15.56
N THR A 98 17.36 -1.61 -16.88
CA THR A 98 17.29 -2.86 -17.64
C THR A 98 18.49 -3.77 -17.36
N GLY A 99 18.25 -5.07 -17.16
CA GLY A 99 19.32 -6.06 -16.92
C GLY A 99 20.12 -5.89 -15.62
N VAL A 100 19.60 -5.11 -14.67
CA VAL A 100 20.25 -4.85 -13.38
C VAL A 100 19.84 -5.88 -12.33
N SER A 101 20.65 -6.03 -11.30
CA SER A 101 20.38 -6.96 -10.20
C SER A 101 20.61 -6.30 -8.86
N LYS A 102 19.76 -6.63 -7.89
CA LYS A 102 19.95 -6.34 -6.46
C LYS A 102 21.20 -7.01 -5.87
N ARG A 103 21.80 -7.99 -6.57
CA ARG A 103 22.99 -8.74 -6.16
C ARG A 103 24.31 -8.09 -6.55
N LYS A 104 24.33 -7.07 -7.44
CA LYS A 104 25.59 -6.55 -7.99
C LYS A 104 26.54 -6.10 -6.86
N PRO A 105 27.84 -6.40 -6.98
CA PRO A 105 28.76 -6.28 -5.85
C PRO A 105 29.04 -4.82 -5.52
N GLN A 106 29.38 -4.62 -4.25
CA GLN A 106 29.79 -3.38 -3.59
C GLN A 106 31.01 -2.75 -4.28
N SER A 107 30.84 -2.17 -5.47
CA SER A 107 31.87 -1.31 -6.07
C SER A 107 31.46 0.14 -5.84
N TRP A 108 32.00 0.70 -4.76
CA TRP A 108 32.20 2.13 -4.48
C TRP A 108 30.99 3.02 -4.13
N ARG A 109 29.73 2.65 -4.38
CA ARG A 109 28.55 3.52 -4.10
C ARG A 109 27.28 2.77 -3.65
N HIS A 110 27.30 2.17 -2.46
CA HIS A 110 26.10 1.64 -1.77
C HIS A 110 25.15 0.79 -2.64
N SER A 111 25.71 -0.07 -3.49
CA SER A 111 24.93 -0.89 -4.41
C SER A 111 24.97 -2.35 -3.96
N GLY A 112 23.78 -2.96 -3.83
CA GLY A 112 23.63 -4.34 -3.39
C GLY A 112 22.94 -4.48 -2.03
N TRP A 113 22.87 -5.71 -1.54
CA TRP A 113 22.40 -6.01 -0.19
C TRP A 113 23.46 -5.66 0.85
N SER A 114 23.05 -5.03 1.95
CA SER A 114 23.92 -4.78 3.08
C SER A 114 24.32 -6.07 3.79
N THR A 115 25.45 -6.00 4.48
CA THR A 115 25.97 -7.03 5.38
C THR A 115 25.71 -6.64 6.83
N PRO A 116 25.48 -7.60 7.75
CA PRO A 116 25.16 -7.29 9.15
C PRO A 116 26.22 -6.46 9.90
N PHE A 117 27.49 -6.54 9.49
CA PHE A 117 28.62 -5.93 10.20
C PHE A 117 29.55 -5.08 9.33
N GLY A 118 29.29 -4.95 8.02
CA GLY A 118 30.16 -4.23 7.09
C GLY A 118 29.56 -2.95 6.51
N ASP A 119 28.25 -2.74 6.64
CA ASP A 119 27.53 -1.66 5.97
C ASP A 119 26.73 -0.81 6.96
N PHE A 120 27.12 0.46 7.11
CA PHE A 120 26.56 1.40 8.09
C PHE A 120 25.90 2.59 7.40
N TRP A 121 24.91 2.30 6.56
CA TRP A 121 24.22 3.32 5.75
C TRP A 121 22.98 3.88 6.45
N CYS A 122 22.55 5.08 6.07
CA CYS A 122 21.29 5.67 6.51
C CYS A 122 20.10 4.71 6.27
N CYS A 123 20.07 4.06 5.10
CA CYS A 123 19.02 3.14 4.70
C CYS A 123 18.90 1.90 5.60
N GLN A 124 19.95 1.52 6.34
CA GLN A 124 19.88 0.38 7.26
C GLN A 124 18.96 0.71 8.45
N GLY A 125 19.17 1.87 9.09
CA GLY A 125 18.32 2.34 10.19
C GLY A 125 16.89 2.60 9.72
N THR A 126 16.74 3.24 8.56
CA THR A 126 15.43 3.46 7.95
C THR A 126 14.73 2.14 7.61
N GLY A 127 15.43 1.13 7.09
CA GLY A 127 14.87 -0.19 6.82
C GLY A 127 14.30 -0.82 8.09
N ILE A 128 15.05 -0.79 9.20
CA ILE A 128 14.57 -1.31 10.49
C ILE A 128 13.28 -0.58 10.94
N GLU A 129 13.26 0.77 10.89
CA GLU A 129 12.06 1.55 11.24
C GLU A 129 10.88 1.23 10.31
N ALA A 130 11.12 1.13 9.00
CA ALA A 130 10.10 0.86 8.00
C ALA A 130 9.40 -0.49 8.24
N PHE A 131 10.18 -1.54 8.52
CA PHE A 131 9.65 -2.87 8.79
C PHE A 131 8.93 -2.95 10.15
N ALA A 132 9.37 -2.18 11.15
CA ALA A 132 8.68 -2.06 12.43
C ALA A 132 7.31 -1.35 12.34
N ARG A 133 7.07 -0.61 11.24
CA ARG A 133 5.88 0.24 11.05
C ARG A 133 4.92 -0.21 9.95
N LEU A 134 5.09 -1.41 9.41
CA LEU A 134 4.24 -1.91 8.30
C LEU A 134 2.73 -1.87 8.62
N ALA A 135 2.34 -1.95 9.90
CA ALA A 135 0.94 -1.91 10.32
C ALA A 135 0.35 -0.51 10.51
N GLU A 136 1.14 0.57 10.44
CA GLU A 136 0.73 1.92 10.88
C GLU A 136 -0.47 2.49 10.09
N HIS A 137 -0.63 2.08 8.83
CA HIS A 137 -1.59 2.68 7.90
C HIS A 137 -2.70 1.72 7.46
N ILE A 138 -2.82 0.55 8.10
CA ILE A 138 -3.89 -0.43 7.78
C ILE A 138 -5.27 0.15 8.10
N PHE A 139 -5.39 0.82 9.24
CA PHE A 139 -6.62 1.40 9.73
C PHE A 139 -6.46 2.89 10.03
N VAL A 140 -7.49 3.68 9.74
CA VAL A 140 -7.58 5.09 10.17
C VAL A 140 -8.94 5.29 10.83
N GLU A 141 -8.94 5.86 12.04
CA GLU A 141 -10.19 6.23 12.71
C GLU A 141 -10.74 7.56 12.16
N GLY A 142 -12.05 7.60 11.94
CA GLY A 142 -12.77 8.81 11.54
C GLY A 142 -12.86 9.83 12.67
N ARG A 143 -12.95 11.10 12.28
CA ARG A 143 -13.01 12.25 13.21
C ARG A 143 -14.42 12.51 13.77
N GLY A 144 -15.46 11.96 13.16
CA GLY A 144 -16.86 12.15 13.56
C GLY A 144 -17.12 11.69 14.99
N ALA A 145 -18.07 12.31 15.69
CA ALA A 145 -18.30 12.08 17.12
C ALA A 145 -19.02 10.75 17.42
N ALA A 146 -20.07 10.42 16.67
CA ALA A 146 -20.83 9.18 16.81
C ALA A 146 -21.66 8.86 15.53
N PRO A 147 -21.82 7.57 15.18
CA PRO A 147 -21.10 6.43 15.72
C PRO A 147 -19.59 6.50 15.38
N PRO A 148 -18.70 5.83 16.14
CA PRO A 148 -17.29 5.77 15.78
C PRO A 148 -17.11 5.14 14.40
N GLU A 149 -16.18 5.68 13.61
CA GLU A 149 -15.92 5.25 12.23
C GLU A 149 -14.49 4.72 12.08
N LEU A 150 -14.34 3.65 11.31
CA LEU A 150 -13.06 3.04 10.97
C LEU A 150 -12.93 2.88 9.47
N PHE A 151 -11.87 3.43 8.90
CA PHE A 151 -11.47 3.18 7.52
C PHE A 151 -10.45 2.04 7.47
N VAL A 152 -10.78 0.97 6.73
CA VAL A 152 -9.88 -0.13 6.39
C VAL A 152 -9.22 0.20 5.06
N LEU A 153 -7.93 0.53 5.10
CA LEU A 153 -7.24 1.17 3.98
C LEU A 153 -6.21 0.29 3.29
N GLN A 154 -5.59 -0.70 3.94
CA GLN A 154 -4.55 -1.51 3.31
C GLN A 154 -4.95 -2.99 3.25
N LEU A 155 -4.53 -3.67 2.18
CA LEU A 155 -4.73 -5.11 2.00
C LEU A 155 -3.66 -5.91 2.78
N ILE A 156 -3.63 -5.74 4.10
CA ILE A 156 -2.66 -6.38 4.99
C ILE A 156 -3.42 -7.03 6.14
N ALA A 157 -3.17 -8.32 6.38
CA ALA A 157 -3.81 -9.06 7.45
C ALA A 157 -3.42 -8.48 8.82
N ALA A 158 -4.41 -8.29 9.69
CA ALA A 158 -4.19 -7.65 10.98
C ALA A 158 -5.28 -7.99 12.00
N ARG A 159 -4.97 -7.79 13.28
CA ARG A 159 -5.94 -7.83 14.38
C ARG A 159 -5.95 -6.48 15.08
N LEU A 160 -7.11 -5.83 15.11
CA LEU A 160 -7.29 -4.51 15.71
C LEU A 160 -8.10 -4.61 17.00
N ARG A 161 -7.58 -4.05 18.09
CA ARG A 161 -8.36 -3.76 19.30
C ARG A 161 -8.87 -2.31 19.23
N TRP A 162 -10.06 -2.12 18.69
CA TRP A 162 -10.67 -0.81 18.50
C TRP A 162 -11.42 -0.37 19.77
N ARG A 163 -10.67 0.27 20.68
CA ARG A 163 -11.16 0.63 22.02
C ARG A 163 -12.34 1.61 21.97
N ARG A 164 -12.31 2.57 21.04
CA ARG A 164 -13.34 3.60 20.91
C ARG A 164 -14.73 3.03 20.60
N ALA A 165 -14.80 1.97 19.80
CA ALA A 165 -16.03 1.25 19.51
C ALA A 165 -16.27 0.05 20.45
N GLY A 166 -15.32 -0.30 21.32
CA GLY A 166 -15.42 -1.52 22.13
C GLY A 166 -15.38 -2.82 21.32
N LEU A 167 -14.68 -2.83 20.17
CA LEU A 167 -14.62 -3.98 19.24
C LEU A 167 -13.21 -4.58 19.15
N VAL A 168 -13.14 -5.89 18.94
CA VAL A 168 -11.95 -6.58 18.44
C VAL A 168 -12.25 -7.11 17.05
N LEU A 169 -11.47 -6.65 16.08
CA LEU A 169 -11.63 -6.97 14.67
C LEU A 169 -10.46 -7.82 14.19
N VAL A 170 -10.75 -8.81 13.35
CA VAL A 170 -9.75 -9.61 12.65
C VAL A 170 -9.92 -9.37 11.15
N LEU A 171 -8.88 -8.87 10.51
CA LEU A 171 -8.79 -8.65 9.07
C LEU A 171 -7.91 -9.73 8.46
N GLU A 172 -8.51 -10.58 7.64
CA GLU A 172 -7.83 -11.49 6.73
C GLU A 172 -7.66 -10.77 5.38
N ALA A 173 -6.52 -10.94 4.73
CA ALA A 173 -6.19 -10.25 3.48
C ALA A 173 -5.49 -11.19 2.50
N ASP A 174 -5.91 -11.15 1.25
CA ASP A 174 -5.32 -11.85 0.12
C ASP A 174 -4.81 -10.80 -0.88
N PRO A 175 -3.58 -10.27 -0.70
CA PRO A 175 -3.06 -9.20 -1.54
C PRO A 175 -2.70 -9.70 -2.94
N PRO A 176 -2.71 -8.82 -3.96
CA PRO A 176 -2.22 -9.17 -5.30
C PRO A 176 -0.71 -9.43 -5.28
N GLY A 177 -0.23 -10.51 -5.94
CA GLY A 177 1.20 -10.69 -6.16
C GLY A 177 1.62 -12.06 -6.70
N ALA A 178 2.86 -12.15 -7.18
CA ALA A 178 3.44 -13.41 -7.69
C ALA A 178 3.56 -14.52 -6.62
N LEU A 179 3.58 -14.15 -5.34
CA LEU A 179 3.60 -15.07 -4.20
C LEU A 179 2.20 -15.49 -3.73
N HIS A 180 1.16 -14.75 -4.13
CA HIS A 180 -0.25 -15.03 -3.82
C HIS A 180 -1.09 -14.78 -5.08
N PRO A 181 -1.09 -15.72 -6.06
CA PRO A 181 -1.73 -15.54 -7.36
C PRO A 181 -3.26 -15.73 -7.28
N ALA A 182 -3.91 -15.16 -6.26
CA ALA A 182 -5.36 -15.14 -6.23
C ALA A 182 -5.87 -14.47 -7.51
N ALA A 183 -6.79 -15.14 -8.22
CA ALA A 183 -7.42 -14.57 -9.42
C ALA A 183 -8.17 -13.26 -9.09
N THR A 184 -8.52 -13.05 -7.82
CA THR A 184 -9.17 -11.83 -7.32
C THR A 184 -8.64 -11.52 -5.91
N PRO A 185 -7.93 -10.41 -5.71
CA PRO A 185 -7.52 -9.95 -4.39
C PRO A 185 -8.73 -9.66 -3.49
N GLY A 186 -8.58 -9.85 -2.18
CA GLY A 186 -9.71 -9.76 -1.26
C GLY A 186 -9.34 -9.37 0.16
N LEU A 187 -10.37 -8.92 0.89
CA LEU A 187 -10.33 -8.67 2.33
C LEU A 187 -11.53 -9.33 2.98
N LYS A 188 -11.33 -9.87 4.17
CA LYS A 188 -12.40 -10.38 5.02
C LYS A 188 -12.21 -9.86 6.43
N LEU A 189 -13.17 -9.07 6.90
CA LEU A 189 -13.19 -8.55 8.26
C LEU A 189 -14.21 -9.33 9.08
N ARG A 190 -13.81 -9.77 10.27
CA ARG A 190 -14.67 -10.42 11.25
C ARG A 190 -14.64 -9.66 12.56
N VAL A 191 -15.82 -9.44 13.15
CA VAL A 191 -15.94 -9.04 14.55
C VAL A 191 -15.67 -10.27 15.40
N GLU A 192 -14.56 -10.27 16.12
CA GLU A 192 -14.19 -11.38 16.99
C GLU A 192 -14.79 -11.20 18.39
N ARG A 193 -14.88 -9.95 18.87
CA ARG A 193 -15.46 -9.62 20.17
C ARG A 193 -16.09 -8.24 20.15
N ALA A 194 -17.22 -8.11 20.85
CA ALA A 194 -17.79 -6.82 21.25
C ALA A 194 -17.81 -6.72 22.78
N ALA A 195 -17.61 -5.51 23.31
CA ALA A 195 -17.60 -5.25 24.75
C ALA A 195 -19.00 -5.26 25.37
N ALA A 196 -20.05 -4.98 24.57
CA ALA A 196 -21.44 -4.96 24.98
C ALA A 196 -22.35 -5.29 23.77
N GLU A 197 -23.61 -5.61 24.04
CA GLU A 197 -24.65 -5.67 23.02
C GLU A 197 -25.01 -4.25 22.53
N GLY A 198 -25.54 -4.15 21.31
CA GLY A 198 -25.99 -2.87 20.75
C GLY A 198 -24.85 -1.88 20.42
N VAL A 199 -23.62 -2.35 20.21
CA VAL A 199 -22.53 -1.49 19.73
C VAL A 199 -22.82 -1.04 18.30
N HIS A 200 -22.87 0.28 18.10
CA HIS A 200 -23.00 0.90 16.77
C HIS A 200 -21.65 1.50 16.33
N ALA A 201 -21.17 1.08 15.16
CA ALA A 201 -19.94 1.58 14.55
C ALA A 201 -20.06 1.56 13.02
N ALA A 202 -19.39 2.49 12.35
CA ALA A 202 -19.25 2.50 10.90
C ALA A 202 -17.88 1.93 10.51
N ILE A 203 -17.86 1.04 9.53
CA ILE A 203 -16.62 0.50 8.97
C ILE A 203 -16.67 0.68 7.45
N ALA A 204 -15.74 1.45 6.92
CA ALA A 204 -15.61 1.72 5.51
C ALA A 204 -14.38 1.01 4.95
N PHE A 205 -14.50 0.39 3.78
CA PHE A 205 -13.39 -0.25 3.09
C PHE A 205 -12.95 0.61 1.91
N ARG A 206 -11.65 0.85 1.77
CA ARG A 206 -11.13 1.46 0.55
C ARG A 206 -11.32 0.49 -0.61
N VAL A 207 -11.86 1.00 -1.71
CA VAL A 207 -11.72 0.38 -3.03
C VAL A 207 -10.47 1.00 -3.69
N PRO A 208 -9.40 0.22 -3.92
CA PRO A 208 -8.18 0.74 -4.54
C PRO A 208 -8.42 1.30 -5.94
N SER A 209 -7.67 2.32 -6.35
CA SER A 209 -7.83 2.95 -7.68
C SER A 209 -7.59 2.00 -8.87
N TRP A 210 -6.91 0.88 -8.64
CA TRP A 210 -6.64 -0.14 -9.65
C TRP A 210 -7.73 -1.22 -9.75
N ALA A 211 -8.67 -1.29 -8.80
CA ALA A 211 -9.74 -2.27 -8.81
C ALA A 211 -10.81 -1.91 -9.84
N THR A 212 -11.20 -2.85 -10.69
CA THR A 212 -12.12 -2.62 -11.82
C THR A 212 -13.53 -3.15 -11.60
N SER A 213 -13.71 -4.16 -10.74
CA SER A 213 -15.01 -4.79 -10.49
C SER A 213 -15.15 -5.21 -9.02
N PRO A 214 -15.16 -4.23 -8.08
CA PRO A 214 -15.29 -4.51 -6.66
C PRO A 214 -16.67 -5.12 -6.35
N SER A 215 -16.69 -6.10 -5.45
CA SER A 215 -17.92 -6.65 -4.89
C SER A 215 -17.72 -6.91 -3.39
N ALA A 216 -18.82 -6.91 -2.63
CA ALA A 216 -18.81 -7.15 -1.20
C ALA A 216 -20.02 -7.98 -0.78
N THR A 217 -19.83 -8.82 0.24
CA THR A 217 -20.92 -9.54 0.91
C THR A 217 -20.77 -9.36 2.41
N LEU A 218 -21.88 -9.21 3.11
CA LEU A 218 -21.92 -9.20 4.57
C LEU A 218 -22.64 -10.47 5.04
N ARG A 219 -21.98 -11.28 5.86
CA ARG A 219 -22.61 -12.45 6.48
C ARG A 219 -22.91 -12.12 7.94
N GLN A 220 -24.18 -12.08 8.29
CA GLN A 220 -24.63 -12.02 9.67
C GLN A 220 -25.14 -13.40 10.06
N ALA A 221 -24.90 -13.82 11.31
CA ALA A 221 -25.62 -14.97 11.85
C ALA A 221 -27.11 -14.59 11.85
N ALA A 222 -27.89 -15.21 10.95
CA ALA A 222 -29.35 -15.05 10.75
C ALA A 222 -29.89 -13.94 9.81
N ALA A 223 -29.10 -13.34 8.90
CA ALA A 223 -29.67 -12.46 7.85
C ALA A 223 -28.98 -12.60 6.49
N GLU A 224 -29.75 -12.41 5.40
CA GLU A 224 -29.22 -12.34 4.05
C GLU A 224 -28.24 -11.15 3.89
N PRO A 225 -27.19 -11.28 3.06
CA PRO A 225 -26.26 -10.19 2.81
C PRO A 225 -26.97 -8.97 2.20
N PRO A 226 -26.82 -7.75 2.76
CA PRO A 226 -27.18 -6.55 2.03
C PRO A 226 -26.44 -6.48 0.68
N ASN A 227 -27.18 -6.17 -0.38
CA ASN A 227 -26.61 -5.92 -1.71
C ASN A 227 -25.94 -4.54 -1.72
N PHE A 228 -24.61 -4.53 -1.67
CA PHE A 228 -23.82 -3.31 -1.84
C PHE A 228 -23.63 -3.06 -3.33
N GLY A 229 -24.66 -2.47 -3.96
CA GLY A 229 -24.76 -2.27 -5.40
C GLY A 229 -23.46 -1.83 -6.06
N GLY A 230 -22.90 -2.69 -6.91
CA GLY A 230 -21.89 -2.31 -7.88
C GLY A 230 -22.54 -1.52 -9.00
N ALA A 231 -22.01 -0.34 -9.30
CA ALA A 231 -22.42 0.48 -10.43
C ALA A 231 -22.11 -0.25 -11.76
N GLY A 232 -23.03 -1.11 -12.20
CA GLY A 232 -23.11 -1.62 -13.56
C GLY A 232 -23.96 -0.68 -14.39
N GLY A 233 -23.32 0.02 -15.34
CA GLY A 233 -23.96 0.98 -16.23
C GLY A 233 -25.18 0.40 -16.96
N GLY A 234 -26.20 1.25 -17.10
CA GLY A 234 -27.46 0.92 -17.71
C GLY A 234 -27.34 0.47 -19.17
N GLY A 235 -28.26 -0.41 -19.53
CA GLY A 235 -28.53 -0.84 -20.89
C GLY A 235 -29.92 -1.46 -20.93
N GLY A 236 -30.94 -0.65 -20.62
CA GLY A 236 -32.34 -1.03 -20.80
C GLY A 236 -32.65 -1.13 -22.29
N GLY A 237 -32.48 -2.32 -22.87
CA GLY A 237 -33.03 -2.69 -24.16
C GLY A 237 -34.44 -3.23 -23.94
N GLY A 238 -35.45 -2.38 -24.12
CA GLY A 238 -36.85 -2.78 -24.10
C GLY A 238 -37.14 -3.75 -25.26
N GLY A 239 -37.53 -4.97 -24.92
CA GLY A 239 -38.09 -5.94 -25.85
C GLY A 239 -39.53 -5.54 -26.18
N GLY A 240 -39.76 -5.15 -27.43
CA GLY A 240 -41.09 -5.06 -28.03
C GLY A 240 -41.32 -6.25 -28.95
N GLY A 241 -42.13 -7.21 -28.48
CA GLY A 241 -42.91 -8.16 -29.28
C GLY A 241 -44.21 -8.35 -28.51
N GLY A 242 -45.41 -8.29 -29.06
CA GLY A 242 -45.90 -8.64 -30.39
C GLY A 242 -47.14 -9.51 -30.13
N GLY A 243 -48.30 -9.14 -30.71
CA GLY A 243 -49.56 -9.87 -30.52
C GLY A 243 -50.75 -8.94 -30.38
#